data_AF-A0A529N5X3-F1
#
_entry.id   AF-A0A529N5X3-F1
#
_cell.length_a   1.000
_cell.length_b   1.000
_cell.length_c   1.000
_cell.angle_alpha   90.00
_cell.angle_beta   90.00
_cell.angle_gamma   90.00
#
_symmetry.space_group_name_H-M   'P 1'
#
loop_
_entity.id
_entity.type
_entity.pdbx_description
1 polymer ?
#
loop_
_entity_poly.entity_id
_entity_poly.type
_entity_poly.pdbx_seq_one_letter_code
_entity_poly.pdbx_strand_id
1 'polypeptide(L)' 'HVVETAVRAARCIGDGLYGVDLKETKDGVFVIEVNDNPNLDHGWEDSGEKDEVWVRLTQWFLERLDRPG' A
#
# COMPACT_ATOMS: atom_id res chain seq x y z
N HIS A 1 -0.95 -12.82 8.16
CA HIS A 1 -1.00 -11.93 9.33
C HIS A 1 -0.40 -10.56 9.03
N VAL A 2 0.82 -10.43 8.51
CA VAL A 2 1.45 -9.12 8.19
C VAL A 2 0.57 -8.26 7.27
N VAL A 3 0.21 -8.77 6.09
CA VAL A 3 -0.62 -8.05 5.11
C VAL A 3 -1.99 -7.69 5.67
N GLU A 4 -2.61 -8.58 6.44
CA GLU A 4 -3.90 -8.32 7.08
C GLU A 4 -3.81 -7.16 8.09
N THR A 5 -2.75 -7.13 8.91
CA THR A 5 -2.49 -6.03 9.84
C THR A 5 -2.25 -4.72 9.10
N ALA A 6 -1.47 -4.72 8.01
CA ALA A 6 -1.26 -3.53 7.18
C ALA A 6 -2.57 -3.00 6.60
N VAL A 7 -3.39 -3.88 5.99
CA VAL A 7 -4.68 -3.50 5.41
C VAL A 7 -5.64 -2.96 6.47
N ARG A 8 -5.66 -3.57 7.67
CA ARG A 8 -6.47 -3.06 8.79
C ARG A 8 -6.02 -1.68 9.25
N ALA A 9 -4.71 -1.43 9.32
CA ALA A 9 -4.16 -0.13 9.69
C ALA A 9 -4.51 0.95 8.64
N ALA A 10 -4.31 0.67 7.35
CA ALA A 10 -4.65 1.59 6.26
C ALA A 10 -6.15 1.93 6.23
N ARG A 11 -7.03 0.94 6.47
CA ARG A 11 -8.49 1.14 6.53
C ARG A 11 -8.96 2.08 7.64
N CYS A 12 -8.17 2.30 8.68
CA CYS A 12 -8.48 3.30 9.71
C CYS A 12 -8.35 4.74 9.16
N ILE A 13 -7.62 4.95 8.06
CA ILE A 13 -7.43 6.26 7.43
C ILE A 13 -8.41 6.48 6.28
N GLY A 14 -8.54 5.51 5.36
CA GLY A 14 -9.47 5.62 4.23
C GLY A 14 -9.28 4.56 3.14
N ASP A 15 -9.90 4.80 1.98
CA ASP A 15 -9.78 3.96 0.76
C ASP A 15 -8.81 4.57 -0.26
N GLY A 16 -7.59 4.83 0.22
CA GLY A 16 -6.49 5.45 -0.49
C GLY A 16 -5.29 4.51 -0.71
N LEU A 17 -4.22 5.04 -1.29
CA LEU A 17 -2.92 4.37 -1.30
C LEU A 17 -2.14 4.80 -0.05
N TYR A 18 -1.71 3.82 0.75
CA TYR A 18 -0.96 4.06 1.97
C TYR A 18 0.25 3.15 2.06
N GLY A 19 1.38 3.70 2.51
CA GLY A 19 2.50 2.91 3.04
C GLY A 19 2.23 2.55 4.49
N VAL A 20 2.54 1.32 4.89
CA VAL A 20 2.41 0.88 6.28
C VAL A 20 3.69 0.19 6.73
N ASP A 21 4.37 0.79 7.70
CA ASP A 21 5.56 0.22 8.29
C ASP A 21 5.19 -0.70 9.44
N LEU A 22 5.67 -1.94 9.36
CA LEU A 22 5.39 -2.99 10.33
C LEU A 22 6.69 -3.50 10.96
N LYS A 23 6.61 -3.78 12.26
CA LYS A 23 7.65 -4.50 12.99
C LYS A 23 7.11 -5.85 13.47
N GLU A 24 7.66 -6.93 12.94
CA GLU A 24 7.41 -8.28 13.47
C GLU A 24 8.40 -8.61 14.60
N THR A 25 7.86 -9.06 15.72
CA THR A 25 8.61 -9.49 16.91
C THR A 25 8.09 -10.85 17.38
N LYS A 26 8.74 -11.43 18.39
CA LYS A 26 8.24 -12.64 19.06
C LYS A 26 6.83 -12.47 19.67
N ASP A 27 6.43 -11.23 19.96
CA ASP A 27 5.18 -10.88 20.62
C ASP A 27 4.07 -10.49 19.61
N GLY A 28 4.38 -10.44 18.30
CA GLY A 28 3.42 -10.18 17.24
C GLY A 28 3.89 -9.15 16.21
N VAL A 29 2.95 -8.71 15.36
CA VAL A 29 3.17 -7.68 14.33
C VAL A 29 2.59 -6.35 14.82
N PHE A 30 3.43 -5.33 14.86
CA PHE A 30 3.10 -4.00 15.34
C PHE A 30 3.18 -2.99 14.21
N VAL A 31 2.20 -2.08 14.15
CA VAL A 31 2.20 -0.94 13.23
C VAL A 31 3.09 0.16 13.82
N ILE A 32 4.01 0.68 13.00
CA ILE A 32 4.91 1.77 13.36
C ILE A 32 4.42 3.08 12.76
N GLU A 33 4.12 3.09 11.47
CA GLU A 33 3.70 4.28 10.73
C GLU A 33 2.65 3.92 9.65
N VAL A 34 1.76 4.86 9.36
CA VAL A 34 0.90 4.85 8.16
C VAL A 34 1.11 6.19 7.45
N ASN A 35 1.52 6.14 6.17
CA ASN A 35 1.86 7.32 5.37
C ASN A 35 0.96 7.39 4.13
N ASP A 36 0.38 8.56 3.88
CA ASP A 36 -0.57 8.85 2.79
C ASP A 36 0.09 9.18 1.45
N ASN A 37 1.39 9.47 1.46
CA ASN A 37 2.21 9.66 0.28
C ASN A 37 3.48 8.80 0.37
N PRO A 38 3.33 7.45 0.28
CA PRO A 38 4.47 6.56 0.36
C PRO A 38 5.41 6.73 -0.84
N ASN A 39 6.70 6.48 -0.62
CA ASN A 39 7.64 6.32 -1.73
C ASN A 39 7.38 4.99 -2.45
N LEU A 40 7.67 4.98 -3.75
CA LEU A 40 7.65 3.81 -4.61
C LEU A 40 8.95 3.83 -5.41
N ASP A 41 9.70 2.72 -5.37
CA ASP A 41 11.07 2.64 -5.84
C ASP A 41 11.24 1.50 -6.87
N HIS A 42 11.71 1.85 -8.07
CA HIS A 42 12.15 0.84 -9.03
C HIS A 42 13.20 -0.10 -8.43
N GLY A 43 13.08 -1.39 -8.76
CA GLY A 43 13.84 -2.48 -8.19
C GLY A 43 13.21 -3.11 -6.95
N TRP A 44 12.28 -2.43 -6.27
CA TRP A 44 11.56 -2.96 -5.11
C TRP A 44 10.16 -3.43 -5.51
N GLU A 45 9.26 -2.50 -5.84
CA GLU A 45 7.87 -2.82 -6.19
C GLU A 45 7.78 -3.70 -7.46
N ASP A 46 8.67 -3.47 -8.42
CA ASP A 46 8.69 -4.16 -9.72
C ASP A 46 9.63 -5.37 -9.77
N SER A 47 10.20 -5.76 -8.62
CA SER A 47 11.02 -6.98 -8.50
C SER A 47 10.23 -8.26 -8.84
N GLY A 48 8.90 -8.23 -8.66
CA GLY A 48 7.99 -9.32 -9.00
C GLY A 48 7.36 -9.18 -10.38
N GLU A 49 6.32 -8.34 -10.49
CA GLU A 49 5.46 -8.20 -11.68
C GLU A 49 6.05 -7.27 -12.77
N LYS A 50 7.26 -6.72 -12.55
CA LYS A 50 7.90 -5.75 -13.47
C LYS A 50 6.94 -4.60 -13.80
N ASP A 51 6.79 -4.25 -15.07
CA ASP A 51 5.97 -3.14 -15.55
C ASP A 51 4.48 -3.27 -15.18
N GLU A 52 3.98 -4.50 -14.96
CA GLU A 52 2.57 -4.73 -14.67
C GLU A 52 2.13 -4.09 -13.34
N VAL A 53 3.00 -4.03 -12.34
CA VAL A 53 2.67 -3.38 -11.05
C VAL A 53 2.38 -1.89 -11.24
N TRP A 54 3.17 -1.22 -12.08
CA TRP A 54 3.05 0.20 -12.38
C TRP A 54 1.79 0.48 -13.20
N VAL A 55 1.48 -0.39 -14.16
CA VAL A 55 0.24 -0.31 -14.97
C VAL A 55 -0.98 -0.44 -14.07
N ARG A 56 -1.02 -1.46 -13.21
CA ARG A 56 -2.16 -1.70 -12.29
C ARG A 56 -2.33 -0.57 -11.28
N LEU A 57 -1.23 -0.07 -10.73
CA LEU A 57 -1.28 1.05 -9.79
C LEU A 57 -1.82 2.32 -10.45
N THR A 58 -1.33 2.66 -11.64
CA THR A 58 -1.78 3.85 -12.37
C THR A 58 -3.25 3.73 -12.79
N GLN A 59 -3.66 2.55 -13.27
CA GLN A 59 -5.07 2.27 -13.60
C GLN A 59 -5.99 2.47 -12.39
N TRP A 60 -5.59 1.99 -11.21
CA TRP A 60 -6.38 2.15 -9.98
C TRP A 60 -6.64 3.62 -9.62
N PHE A 61 -5.69 4.52 -9.90
CA PHE A 61 -5.87 5.96 -9.71
C PHE A 61 -6.76 6.58 -10.79
N LEU A 62 -6.54 6.24 -12.06
CA LEU A 62 -7.36 6.72 -13.18
C LEU A 62 -8.84 6.38 -12.99
N GLU A 63 -9.13 5.13 -12.60
CA GLU A 63 -10.50 4.68 -12.31
C GLU A 63 -11.18 5.47 -11.18
N ARG A 64 -10.41 6.04 -10.25
CA ARG A 64 -10.95 6.87 -9.16
C ARG A 64 -11.17 8.32 -9.57
N LEU A 65 -10.30 8.85 -10.44
CA LEU A 65 -10.45 10.19 -11.00
C LEU A 65 -11.66 10.29 -11.94
N ASP A 66 -11.95 9.21 -12.68
CA ASP A 66 -13.06 9.14 -13.62
C ASP A 66 -14.42 8.84 -12.96
N ARG A 67 -14.45 8.53 -11.66
CA ARG A 67 -15.71 8.32 -10.94
C ARG A 67 -16.46 9.65 -10.80
N PRO A 68 -17.72 9.74 -11.26
CA PRO A 68 -18.58 10.85 -10.89
C PRO A 68 -18.71 10.88 -9.36
N GLY A 69 -18.54 12.07 -8.78
CA GLY A 69 -18.74 12.30 -7.34
C GLY A 69 -20.18 12.13 -6.89
#